data_AF-A0ABD0JEP9-F1
#
_entry.id   AF-A0ABD0JEP9-F1
#
_cell.length_a   1.000
_cell.length_b   1.000
_cell.length_c   1.000
_cell.angle_alpha   90.00
_cell.angle_beta   90.00
_cell.angle_gamma   90.00
#
_symmetry.space_group_name_H-M   'P 1'
#
loop_
_entity.id
_entity.type
_entity.pdbx_description
1 polymer ?
#
loop_
_entity_poly.entity_id
_entity_poly.type
_entity_poly.pdbx_seq_one_letter_code
_entity_poly.pdbx_strand_id
1 'polypeptide(L)'
;MADFREREVTMADFRVREVTMADFRVREVTMADFRVREVTMADFRVREVTMADFRVREVTMADFRVREVTMADFRVREVTMADFRVREVTMADLRLREVTMTDFRVREVTMADFRVREVTMADLRLREVTMTDFRVREVTMVDLCVREVTMADFRVREVTGRLSCKGGNC
;
A
#
# COMPACT_ATOMS: atom_id res chain seq x y z
N MET A 1 8.08 -6.28 -25.18
CA MET A 1 7.19 -6.56 -24.03
C MET A 1 7.13 -8.07 -23.86
N ALA A 2 7.83 -8.58 -22.85
CA ALA A 2 7.73 -9.97 -22.46
C ALA A 2 6.65 -10.04 -21.37
N ASP A 3 5.48 -10.61 -21.70
CA ASP A 3 4.45 -10.95 -20.73
C ASP A 3 5.04 -12.01 -19.77
N PHE A 4 5.48 -11.64 -18.58
CA PHE A 4 6.04 -12.61 -17.63
C PHE A 4 4.90 -13.28 -16.87
N ARG A 5 4.73 -14.59 -17.09
CA ARG A 5 3.67 -15.40 -16.47
C ARG A 5 4.30 -16.50 -15.66
N GLU A 6 4.28 -16.32 -14.36
CA GLU A 6 4.77 -17.33 -13.42
C GLU A 6 3.68 -17.77 -12.46
N ARG A 7 3.87 -18.96 -11.89
CA ARG A 7 3.02 -19.42 -10.82
C ARG A 7 3.48 -18.80 -9.50
N GLU A 8 4.74 -18.98 -9.15
CA GLU A 8 5.27 -18.59 -7.86
C GLU A 8 6.61 -17.87 -8.05
N VAL A 9 6.81 -16.76 -7.34
CA VAL A 9 8.08 -16.03 -7.29
C VAL A 9 8.48 -15.87 -5.83
N THR A 10 9.66 -16.37 -5.46
CA THR A 10 10.20 -16.27 -4.12
C THR A 10 11.57 -15.62 -4.15
N MET A 11 11.77 -14.61 -3.29
CA MET A 11 13.04 -13.90 -3.18
C MET A 11 13.36 -13.62 -1.71
N ALA A 12 14.60 -13.81 -1.30
CA ALA A 12 15.04 -13.56 0.08
C ALA A 12 16.47 -13.01 0.13
N ASP A 13 16.80 -12.25 1.18
CA ASP A 13 18.16 -11.81 1.53
C ASP A 13 18.86 -10.94 0.47
N PHE A 14 18.19 -9.89 -0.02
CA PHE A 14 18.74 -9.01 -1.04
C PHE A 14 19.14 -7.64 -0.52
N ARG A 15 20.30 -7.18 -0.98
CA ARG A 15 20.74 -5.78 -0.90
C ARG A 15 21.05 -5.28 -2.29
N VAL A 16 20.18 -4.43 -2.81
CA VAL A 16 20.29 -3.92 -4.17
C VAL A 16 20.04 -2.42 -4.20
N ARG A 17 20.57 -1.76 -5.22
CA ARG A 17 20.37 -0.33 -5.39
C ARG A 17 19.00 -0.06 -6.00
N GLU A 18 18.73 -0.65 -7.15
CA GLU A 18 17.54 -0.39 -7.94
C GLU A 18 16.90 -1.72 -8.35
N VAL A 19 15.56 -1.79 -8.24
CA VAL A 19 14.74 -2.88 -8.77
C VAL A 19 13.67 -2.26 -9.66
N THR A 20 13.59 -2.73 -10.90
CA THR A 20 12.52 -2.32 -11.83
C THR A 20 11.85 -3.56 -12.39
N MET A 21 10.52 -3.61 -12.30
CA MET A 21 9.73 -4.71 -12.85
C MET A 21 8.49 -4.16 -13.57
N ALA A 22 8.13 -4.76 -14.71
CA ALA A 22 6.96 -4.36 -15.49
C ALA A 22 6.31 -5.58 -16.16
N ASP A 23 5.00 -5.52 -16.42
CA ASP A 23 4.24 -6.53 -17.19
C ASP A 23 4.21 -7.92 -16.55
N PHE A 24 3.91 -8.02 -15.25
CA PHE A 24 3.90 -9.28 -14.51
C PHE A 24 2.51 -9.82 -14.25
N ARG A 25 2.33 -11.12 -14.49
CA ARG A 25 1.17 -11.89 -14.02
C ARG A 25 1.64 -13.09 -13.23
N VAL A 26 1.39 -13.08 -11.93
CA VAL A 26 1.86 -14.12 -11.02
C VAL A 26 0.71 -14.61 -10.15
N ARG A 27 0.72 -15.87 -9.73
CA ARG A 27 -0.24 -16.34 -8.74
C ARG A 27 0.21 -15.88 -7.35
N GLU A 28 1.42 -16.22 -6.95
CA GLU A 28 1.95 -15.98 -5.60
C GLU A 28 3.34 -15.33 -5.67
N VAL A 29 3.53 -14.27 -4.88
CA VAL A 29 4.81 -13.59 -4.73
C VAL A 29 5.16 -13.53 -3.25
N THR A 30 6.31 -14.06 -2.88
CA THR A 30 6.82 -13.99 -1.50
C THR A 30 8.19 -13.34 -1.49
N MET A 31 8.35 -12.31 -0.67
CA MET A 31 9.62 -11.62 -0.52
C MET A 31 9.98 -11.41 0.95
N ALA A 32 11.24 -11.62 1.32
CA ALA A 32 11.73 -11.43 2.69
C ALA A 32 13.12 -10.77 2.72
N ASP A 33 13.41 -10.02 3.78
CA ASP A 33 14.76 -9.49 4.09
C ASP A 33 15.37 -8.61 3.00
N PHE A 34 14.66 -7.55 2.61
CA PHE A 34 15.09 -6.64 1.55
C PHE A 34 15.64 -5.33 2.07
N ARG A 35 16.79 -4.93 1.54
CA ARG A 35 17.27 -3.55 1.63
C ARG A 35 17.49 -2.99 0.23
N VAL A 36 16.62 -2.07 -0.16
CA VAL A 36 16.64 -1.49 -1.50
C VAL A 36 16.68 0.03 -1.40
N ARG A 37 17.36 0.69 -2.34
CA ARG A 37 17.25 2.14 -2.42
C ARG A 37 15.98 2.51 -3.18
N GLU A 38 15.84 2.05 -4.41
CA GLU A 38 14.71 2.41 -5.27
C GLU A 38 14.02 1.16 -5.83
N VAL A 39 12.70 1.11 -5.71
CA VAL A 39 11.86 0.06 -6.30
C VAL A 39 10.82 0.72 -7.20
N THR A 40 10.78 0.32 -8.47
CA THR A 40 9.76 0.75 -9.42
C THR A 40 9.04 -0.46 -9.98
N MET A 41 7.71 -0.46 -9.91
CA MET A 41 6.90 -1.55 -10.45
C MET A 41 5.70 -1.01 -11.23
N ALA A 42 5.38 -1.62 -12.37
CA ALA A 42 4.25 -1.25 -13.21
C ALA A 42 3.53 -2.47 -13.78
N ASP A 43 2.22 -2.35 -14.02
CA ASP A 43 1.41 -3.35 -14.74
C ASP A 43 1.41 -4.76 -14.11
N PHE A 44 1.05 -4.84 -12.82
CA PHE A 44 1.04 -6.09 -12.07
C PHE A 44 -0.36 -6.66 -11.89
N ARG A 45 -0.51 -7.96 -12.15
CA ARG A 45 -1.67 -8.75 -11.75
C ARG A 45 -1.23 -9.94 -10.91
N VAL A 46 -1.52 -9.88 -9.61
CA VAL A 46 -1.12 -10.93 -8.66
C VAL A 46 -2.33 -11.44 -7.89
N ARG A 47 -2.36 -12.73 -7.52
CA ARG A 47 -3.37 -13.18 -6.56
C ARG A 47 -2.92 -12.85 -5.14
N GLU A 48 -1.78 -13.38 -4.74
CA GLU A 48 -1.29 -13.27 -3.37
C GLU A 48 0.11 -12.67 -3.35
N VAL A 49 0.29 -11.66 -2.52
CA VAL A 49 1.58 -11.03 -2.27
C VAL A 49 1.86 -11.08 -0.78
N THR A 50 2.98 -11.68 -0.39
CA THR A 50 3.47 -11.69 0.99
C THR A 50 4.84 -11.04 1.03
N MET A 51 5.01 -10.05 1.89
CA MET A 51 6.29 -9.39 2.08
C MET A 51 6.62 -9.19 3.56
N ALA A 52 7.87 -9.44 3.94
CA ALA A 52 8.37 -9.26 5.30
C ALA A 52 9.75 -8.60 5.32
N ASP A 53 10.03 -7.82 6.37
CA ASP A 53 11.35 -7.25 6.67
C ASP A 53 11.94 -6.37 5.56
N PHE A 54 11.19 -5.32 5.19
CA PHE A 54 11.59 -4.40 4.13
C PHE A 54 12.15 -3.08 4.66
N ARG A 55 13.32 -2.69 4.14
CA ARG A 55 13.85 -1.33 4.28
C ARG A 55 14.10 -0.74 2.91
N VAL A 56 13.25 0.20 2.51
CA VAL A 56 13.33 0.84 1.21
C VAL A 56 13.45 2.35 1.38
N ARG A 57 14.19 3.02 0.48
CA ARG A 57 14.19 4.48 0.47
C ARG A 57 12.97 5.00 -0.29
N GLU A 58 12.82 4.59 -1.54
CA GLU A 58 11.79 5.06 -2.45
C GLU A 58 11.10 3.87 -3.13
N VAL A 59 9.76 3.86 -3.09
CA VAL A 59 8.91 2.88 -3.78
C VAL A 59 7.94 3.62 -4.69
N THR A 60 7.93 3.26 -5.96
CA THR A 60 6.95 3.74 -6.95
C THR A 60 6.23 2.54 -7.55
N MET A 61 4.90 2.58 -7.50
CA MET A 61 4.07 1.51 -8.07
C MET A 61 2.90 2.07 -8.87
N ALA A 62 2.63 1.49 -10.04
CA ALA A 62 1.51 1.88 -10.89
C ALA A 62 0.78 0.65 -11.46
N ASP A 63 -0.54 0.78 -11.66
CA ASP A 63 -1.39 -0.21 -12.35
C ASP A 63 -1.38 -1.60 -11.70
N PHE A 64 -1.72 -1.66 -10.42
CA PHE A 64 -1.75 -2.90 -9.66
C PHE A 64 -3.16 -3.46 -9.49
N ARG A 65 -3.30 -4.76 -9.79
CA ARG A 65 -4.49 -5.54 -9.43
C ARG A 65 -4.06 -6.73 -8.60
N VAL A 66 -4.39 -6.70 -7.32
CA VAL A 66 -4.04 -7.77 -6.38
C VAL A 66 -5.30 -8.30 -5.71
N ARG A 67 -5.34 -9.59 -5.40
CA ARG A 67 -6.44 -10.13 -4.59
C ARG A 67 -6.14 -9.88 -3.11
N GLU A 68 -5.02 -10.40 -2.64
CA GLU A 68 -4.61 -10.39 -1.24
C GLU A 68 -3.16 -9.90 -1.10
N VAL A 69 -2.95 -8.96 -0.18
CA VAL A 69 -1.63 -8.42 0.16
C VAL A 69 -1.42 -8.55 1.66
N THR A 70 -0.31 -9.16 2.05
CA THR A 70 0.16 -9.23 3.43
C THR A 70 1.55 -8.61 3.53
N MET A 71 1.71 -7.63 4.42
CA MET A 71 2.97 -6.94 4.64
C MET A 71 3.29 -6.83 6.13
N ALA A 72 4.53 -7.14 6.51
CA ALA A 72 5.02 -7.01 7.87
C ALA A 72 6.40 -6.33 7.91
N ASP A 73 6.65 -5.54 8.94
CA ASP A 73 7.96 -4.94 9.25
C ASP A 73 8.54 -4.06 8.14
N PHE A 74 7.78 -3.08 7.66
CA PHE A 74 8.25 -2.15 6.64
C PHE A 74 8.75 -0.84 7.22
N ARG A 75 9.90 -0.41 6.70
CA ARG A 75 10.41 0.95 6.88
C ARG A 75 10.70 1.55 5.52
N VAL A 76 9.89 2.52 5.13
CA VAL A 76 10.06 3.22 3.85
C VAL A 76 10.14 4.72 4.08
N ARG A 77 10.96 5.44 3.30
CA ARG A 77 10.91 6.90 3.37
C ARG A 77 9.78 7.42 2.51
N GLU A 78 9.78 7.10 1.24
CA GLU A 78 8.83 7.64 0.28
C GLU A 78 8.12 6.50 -0.46
N VAL A 79 6.80 6.58 -0.49
CA VAL A 79 5.94 5.66 -1.24
C VAL A 79 5.02 6.46 -2.13
N THR A 80 5.05 6.17 -3.42
CA THR A 80 4.12 6.70 -4.40
C THR A 80 3.39 5.55 -5.06
N MET A 81 2.06 5.60 -5.05
CA MET A 81 1.25 4.60 -5.71
C MET A 81 0.10 5.22 -6.52
N ALA A 82 -0.17 4.63 -7.68
CA ALA A 82 -1.26 5.03 -8.58
C ALA A 82 -2.02 3.81 -9.12
N ASP A 83 -3.33 3.94 -9.28
CA ASP A 83 -4.20 2.97 -9.96
C ASP A 83 -4.20 1.56 -9.34
N PHE A 84 -4.56 1.49 -8.05
CA PHE A 84 -4.60 0.24 -7.32
C PHE A 84 -6.00 -0.31 -7.13
N ARG A 85 -6.15 -1.61 -7.38
CA ARG A 85 -7.34 -2.37 -7.03
C ARG A 85 -6.94 -3.60 -6.23
N VAL A 86 -7.30 -3.59 -4.96
CA VAL A 86 -7.02 -4.71 -4.04
C VAL A 86 -8.31 -5.20 -3.41
N ARG A 87 -8.45 -6.50 -3.14
CA ARG A 87 -9.59 -6.97 -2.34
C ARG A 87 -9.27 -6.84 -0.87
N GLU A 88 -8.20 -7.49 -0.44
CA GLU A 88 -7.85 -7.61 0.97
C GLU A 88 -6.40 -7.17 1.17
N VAL A 89 -6.20 -6.34 2.18
CA VAL A 89 -4.88 -5.84 2.57
C VAL A 89 -4.71 -5.99 4.07
N THR A 90 -3.67 -6.71 4.47
CA THR A 90 -3.25 -6.83 5.86
C THR A 90 -1.85 -6.25 6.01
N MET A 91 -1.67 -5.30 6.91
CA MET A 91 -0.38 -4.69 7.19
C MET A 91 -0.08 -4.64 8.68
N ALA A 92 1.16 -4.93 9.05
CA ALA A 92 1.64 -4.80 10.42
C ALA A 92 3.00 -4.07 10.46
N ASP A 93 3.23 -3.32 11.53
CA ASP A 93 4.52 -2.69 11.85
C ASP A 93 5.08 -1.79 10.73
N LEU A 94 4.24 -0.88 10.23
CA LEU A 94 4.63 0.03 9.17
C LEU A 94 5.14 1.35 9.70
N ARG A 95 6.32 1.76 9.22
CA ARG A 95 6.90 3.08 9.47
C ARG A 95 7.23 3.76 8.16
N LEU A 96 6.41 4.73 7.77
CA LEU A 96 6.60 5.50 6.55
C LEU A 96 6.89 6.96 6.89
N ARG A 97 7.62 7.67 6.03
CA ARG A 97 7.79 9.12 6.20
C ARG A 97 6.75 9.85 5.38
N GLU A 98 6.71 9.62 4.08
CA GLU A 98 5.85 10.27 3.11
C GLU A 98 5.15 9.22 2.26
N VAL A 99 3.84 9.36 2.11
CA VAL A 99 3.00 8.44 1.33
C VAL A 99 2.09 9.26 0.43
N THR A 100 2.12 8.97 -0.86
CA THR A 100 1.21 9.55 -1.86
C THR A 100 0.45 8.44 -2.57
N MET A 101 -0.88 8.52 -2.56
CA MET A 101 -1.75 7.52 -3.17
C MET A 101 -2.81 8.19 -4.02
N THR A 102 -3.02 7.65 -5.22
CA THR A 102 -4.02 8.14 -6.17
C THR A 102 -4.79 6.98 -6.78
N ASP A 103 -6.10 7.13 -6.92
CA ASP A 103 -6.99 6.15 -7.55
C ASP A 103 -6.94 4.74 -6.92
N PHE A 104 -7.28 4.67 -5.64
CA PHE A 104 -7.25 3.42 -4.86
C PHE A 104 -8.65 2.89 -4.61
N ARG A 105 -8.83 1.60 -4.89
CA ARG A 105 -10.05 0.87 -4.53
C ARG A 105 -9.66 -0.38 -3.75
N VAL A 106 -10.04 -0.42 -2.48
CA VAL A 106 -9.83 -1.58 -1.62
C VAL A 106 -11.14 -2.01 -0.99
N ARG A 107 -11.39 -3.31 -0.87
CA ARG A 107 -12.57 -3.78 -0.13
C ARG A 107 -12.27 -3.76 1.36
N GLU A 108 -11.29 -4.54 1.78
CA GLU A 108 -10.98 -4.74 3.18
C GLU A 108 -9.54 -4.35 3.46
N VAL A 109 -9.35 -3.52 4.48
CA VAL A 109 -8.03 -3.11 4.96
C VAL A 109 -7.97 -3.37 6.45
N THR A 110 -6.97 -4.14 6.88
CA THR A 110 -6.60 -4.30 8.28
C THR A 110 -5.18 -3.80 8.46
N MET A 111 -4.97 -2.87 9.39
CA MET A 111 -3.62 -2.44 9.76
C MET A 111 -3.41 -2.39 11.26
N ALA A 112 -2.23 -2.79 11.70
CA ALA A 112 -1.75 -2.66 13.06
C ALA A 112 -0.41 -1.91 13.10
N ASP A 113 -0.19 -1.12 14.16
CA ASP A 113 1.08 -0.44 14.45
C ASP A 113 1.58 0.45 13.30
N PHE A 114 0.68 1.27 12.77
CA PHE A 114 0.97 2.11 11.62
C PHE A 114 1.44 3.51 12.05
N ARG A 115 2.63 3.91 11.60
CA ARG A 115 3.17 5.25 11.86
C ARG A 115 3.63 5.95 10.60
N VAL A 116 3.04 7.10 10.30
CA VAL A 116 3.44 7.93 9.16
C VAL A 116 3.60 9.39 9.56
N ARG A 117 4.47 10.14 8.87
CA ARG A 117 4.54 11.59 9.08
C ARG A 117 3.51 12.27 8.19
N GLU A 118 3.63 12.10 6.89
CA GLU A 118 2.80 12.78 5.91
C GLU A 118 2.13 11.77 4.99
N VAL A 119 0.81 11.92 4.82
CA VAL A 119 0.00 11.10 3.93
C VAL A 119 -0.80 12.04 3.04
N THR A 120 -0.70 11.86 1.73
CA THR A 120 -1.53 12.53 0.73
C THR A 120 -2.29 11.49 -0.06
N MET A 121 -3.62 11.59 -0.08
CA MET A 121 -4.47 10.67 -0.82
C MET A 121 -5.49 11.42 -1.67
N ALA A 122 -5.71 10.90 -2.88
CA ALA A 122 -6.78 11.31 -3.76
C ALA A 122 -7.55 10.09 -4.27
N ASP A 123 -8.87 10.24 -4.43
CA ASP A 123 -9.75 9.25 -5.07
C ASP A 123 -9.70 7.86 -4.40
N LEU A 124 -9.84 7.85 -3.07
CA LEU A 124 -9.86 6.62 -2.28
C LEU A 124 -11.29 6.08 -2.12
N ARG A 125 -11.49 4.80 -2.43
CA ARG A 125 -12.70 4.06 -2.11
C ARG A 125 -12.37 2.81 -1.30
N LEU A 126 -12.79 2.80 -0.04
CA LEU A 126 -12.61 1.69 0.89
C LEU A 126 -13.99 1.17 1.32
N ARG A 127 -14.15 -0.15 1.45
CA ARG A 127 -15.40 -0.71 1.96
C ARG A 127 -15.35 -0.81 3.48
N GLU A 128 -14.37 -1.55 3.98
CA GLU A 128 -14.20 -1.89 5.38
C GLU A 128 -12.74 -1.62 5.76
N VAL A 129 -12.56 -0.86 6.84
CA VAL A 129 -11.24 -0.48 7.35
C VAL A 129 -11.19 -0.78 8.84
N THR A 130 -10.23 -1.59 9.26
CA THR A 130 -9.94 -1.87 10.66
C THR A 130 -8.51 -1.45 10.96
N MET A 131 -8.34 -0.60 11.98
CA MET A 131 -7.02 -0.09 12.36
C MET A 131 -6.82 -0.17 13.87
N THR A 132 -5.62 -0.57 14.27
CA THR A 132 -5.16 -0.48 15.65
C THR A 132 -3.81 0.25 15.70
N ASP A 133 -3.60 1.09 16.71
CA ASP A 133 -2.36 1.84 16.92
C ASP A 133 -1.92 2.69 15.71
N PHE A 134 -2.84 3.51 15.21
CA PHE A 134 -2.59 4.37 14.05
C PHE A 134 -2.10 5.76 14.46
N ARG A 135 -0.93 6.17 13.96
CA ARG A 135 -0.35 7.49 14.23
C ARG A 135 0.11 8.18 12.96
N VAL A 136 -0.54 9.30 12.62
CA VAL A 136 -0.11 10.16 11.52
C VAL A 136 0.09 11.59 12.00
N ARG A 137 1.04 12.33 11.42
CA ARG A 137 1.18 13.76 11.75
C ARG A 137 0.26 14.59 10.88
N GLU A 138 0.44 14.49 9.58
CA GLU A 138 -0.27 15.29 8.59
C GLU A 138 -0.94 14.37 7.58
N VAL A 139 -2.23 14.61 7.36
CA VAL A 139 -3.03 13.88 6.38
C VAL A 139 -3.71 14.90 5.46
N THR A 140 -3.51 14.74 4.16
CA THR A 140 -4.21 15.49 3.13
C THR A 140 -5.08 14.54 2.32
N MET A 141 -6.40 14.74 2.29
CA MET A 141 -7.34 13.86 1.59
C MET A 141 -8.23 14.62 0.62
N VAL A 142 -8.35 14.13 -0.61
CA VAL A 142 -9.35 14.58 -1.58
C VAL A 142 -10.16 13.35 -2.03
N ASP A 143 -11.48 13.48 -2.07
CA ASP A 143 -12.38 12.46 -2.63
C ASP A 143 -12.23 11.07 -1.95
N LEU A 144 -12.38 11.06 -0.63
CA LEU A 144 -12.41 9.86 0.20
C LEU A 144 -13.85 9.34 0.38
N CYS A 145 -14.06 8.06 0.09
CA CYS A 145 -15.28 7.31 0.40
C CYS A 145 -14.93 6.06 1.20
N VAL A 146 -15.44 5.95 2.43
CA VAL A 146 -15.30 4.74 3.27
C VAL A 146 -16.67 4.38 3.83
N ARG A 147 -17.04 3.10 3.77
CA ARG A 147 -18.36 2.63 4.25
C ARG A 147 -18.34 2.30 5.73
N GLU A 148 -17.37 1.49 6.14
CA GLU A 148 -17.25 0.99 7.51
C GLU A 148 -15.82 1.20 8.01
N VAL A 149 -15.70 1.75 9.22
CA VAL A 149 -14.42 2.07 9.85
C VAL A 149 -14.46 1.64 11.31
N THR A 150 -13.49 0.84 11.72
CA THR A 150 -13.26 0.44 13.10
C THR A 150 -11.84 0.86 13.50
N MET A 151 -11.70 1.74 14.48
CA MET A 151 -10.39 2.23 14.93
C MET A 151 -10.20 2.02 16.44
N ALA A 152 -8.99 1.60 16.83
CA ALA A 152 -8.49 1.69 18.20
C ALA A 152 -7.15 2.44 18.23
N ASP A 153 -6.93 3.25 19.26
CA ASP A 153 -5.69 4.04 19.46
C ASP A 153 -5.25 4.88 18.25
N PHE A 154 -6.17 5.73 17.77
CA PHE A 154 -5.96 6.63 16.64
C PHE A 154 -5.43 8.01 17.07
N ARG A 155 -4.33 8.48 16.46
CA ARG A 155 -3.79 9.83 16.66
C ARG A 155 -3.42 10.48 15.33
N VAL A 156 -4.05 11.61 15.03
CA VAL A 156 -3.67 12.50 13.91
C VAL A 156 -3.51 13.92 14.43
N ARG A 157 -2.47 14.63 13.97
CA ARG A 157 -2.22 16.02 14.41
C ARG A 157 -2.90 17.04 13.51
N GLU A 158 -2.84 16.82 12.21
CA GLU A 158 -3.38 17.73 11.22
C GLU A 158 -4.05 16.95 10.10
N VAL A 159 -5.26 17.37 9.76
CA VAL A 159 -6.04 16.84 8.64
C VAL A 159 -6.46 18.03 7.79
N THR A 160 -6.07 17.99 6.52
CA THR A 160 -6.54 18.92 5.50
C THR A 160 -7.19 18.13 4.38
N GLY A 161 -8.21 18.70 3.72
CA GLY A 161 -8.86 17.97 2.65
C GLY A 161 -10.29 18.38 2.34
N ARG A 162 -10.79 17.82 1.24
CA ARG A 162 -12.17 17.95 0.81
C ARG A 162 -12.78 16.57 0.69
N LEU A 163 -13.77 16.31 1.53
CA LEU A 163 -14.61 15.13 1.39
C LEU A 163 -15.62 15.41 0.28
N SER A 164 -15.50 14.75 -0.87
CA SER A 164 -16.59 14.72 -1.85
C SER A 164 -17.20 13.32 -1.90
N CYS A 165 -18.31 13.17 -1.18
CA CYS A 165 -19.18 12.01 -1.33
C CYS A 165 -20.15 12.31 -2.48
N LYS A 166 -19.77 11.99 -3.72
CA LYS A 166 -20.69 12.08 -4.87
C LYS A 166 -21.57 10.83 -4.95
N GLY A 167 -22.81 10.96 -4.48
CA GLY A 167 -23.89 9.99 -4.69
C GLY A 167 -24.08 9.03 -3.52
N GLY A 168 -25.33 8.92 -3.06
CA GLY A 168 -25.74 8.25 -1.81
C GLY A 168 -25.14 6.86 -1.57
N ASN A 169 -24.89 6.61 -0.29
CA ASN A 169 -24.17 5.49 0.33
C ASN A 169 -22.65 5.54 0.14
N CYS A 170 -22.00 6.24 1.08
CA CYS A 170 -20.92 5.59 1.83
C CYS A 170 -21.52 4.32 2.46
#